data_AF-A0A9X3E468-F1
#
_entry.id   AF-A0A9X3E468-F1
#
_cell.length_a   1.000
_cell.length_b   1.000
_cell.length_c   1.000
_cell.angle_alpha   90.00
_cell.angle_beta   90.00
_cell.angle_gamma   90.00
#
_symmetry.space_group_name_H-M   'P 1'
#
loop_
_entity.id
_entity.type
_entity.pdbx_description
1 polymer ?
#
loop_
_entity_poly.entity_id
_entity_poly.type
_entity_poly.pdbx_seq_one_letter_code
_entity_poly.pdbx_strand_id
1 'polypeptide(L)'
;MLPFHPFANLFPLIEGSAFDELAADVAERGLREPVVLLDGQILDGRNRYRASRAAGLINSEDSVDPADARHFVRFIPAVDGDPLGYVISKNMHRRQLTDDQRRMIAARLVTMSKGRPDANTANGGISRQQAAEQLSADEAGVERARTVINRAVPEIVAAVDDRKMSVRAAAEIATLPVPEQKAVLARIAAHGETAQAFRAVIKDLRDEKTAEKKARRAGREADLAVKQRALPDRRYGVIYADPEWPFEPYSRETGMDRAPDNHYPTSSVNDIVLRPVGNIAAKDSVIFLWATAAGVKAALRVMEHWGFTYKTHFIWLKDRTGTGYWNRNKHELLLVGTRGDIPAPAMGEQWPSVIEAPVGAHSAKPEIFAELIEAYYPNLPKIELNARRARPGWDVWGLEAPEAAA
;
A
#
# COMPACT_ATOMS: atom_id res chain seq x y z
N MET A 1 22.78 -31.40 28.38
CA MET A 1 22.47 -29.93 28.44
C MET A 1 21.00 -29.78 28.81
N LEU A 2 20.63 -28.87 29.71
CA LEU A 2 19.21 -28.71 30.08
C LEU A 2 18.39 -28.22 28.87
N PRO A 3 17.25 -28.87 28.56
CA PRO A 3 16.38 -28.44 27.45
C PRO A 3 15.71 -27.10 27.76
N PHE A 4 15.41 -26.32 26.73
CA PHE A 4 14.65 -25.08 26.87
C PHE A 4 13.16 -25.34 26.75
N HIS A 5 12.39 -24.79 27.69
CA HIS A 5 10.94 -24.89 27.64
C HIS A 5 10.39 -24.21 26.38
N PRO A 6 9.36 -24.77 25.70
CA PRO A 6 8.79 -24.16 24.50
C PRO A 6 8.39 -22.69 24.67
N PHE A 7 7.80 -22.32 25.82
CA PHE A 7 7.45 -20.92 26.12
C PHE A 7 8.68 -20.01 26.20
N ALA A 8 9.80 -20.52 26.70
CA ALA A 8 11.03 -19.76 26.73
C ALA A 8 11.46 -19.40 25.29
N ASN A 9 11.32 -20.32 24.33
CA ASN A 9 11.70 -20.15 22.93
C ASN A 9 10.91 -19.09 22.15
N LEU A 10 9.83 -18.54 22.72
CA LEU A 10 9.11 -17.40 22.15
C LEU A 10 10.00 -16.18 21.94
N PHE A 11 10.96 -15.97 22.86
CA PHE A 11 11.88 -14.84 22.84
C PHE A 11 13.22 -15.27 22.22
N PRO A 12 13.86 -14.43 21.39
CA PRO A 12 15.17 -14.75 20.83
C PRO A 12 16.24 -14.81 21.91
N LEU A 13 17.30 -15.58 21.64
CA LEU A 13 18.52 -15.59 22.45
C LEU A 13 19.31 -14.30 22.22
N ILE A 14 20.14 -13.92 23.19
CA ILE A 14 21.14 -12.87 22.99
C ILE A 14 22.38 -13.52 22.37
N GLU A 15 22.96 -12.87 21.36
CA GLU A 15 24.13 -13.34 20.61
C GLU A 15 25.12 -12.20 20.38
N GLY A 16 26.33 -12.53 19.92
CA GLY A 16 27.41 -11.57 19.66
C GLY A 16 27.92 -10.85 20.92
N SER A 17 28.35 -9.61 20.76
CA SER A 17 29.01 -8.83 21.82
C SER A 17 28.17 -8.71 23.10
N ALA A 18 26.84 -8.58 22.96
CA ALA A 18 25.94 -8.52 24.11
C ALA A 18 25.89 -9.83 24.92
N PHE A 19 26.11 -10.98 24.27
CA PHE A 19 26.27 -12.25 24.97
C PHE A 19 27.65 -12.36 25.62
N ASP A 20 28.70 -11.89 24.93
CA ASP A 20 30.08 -11.92 25.44
C ASP A 20 30.22 -11.05 26.69
N GLU A 21 29.62 -9.86 26.70
CA GLU A 21 29.54 -8.97 27.88
C GLU A 21 28.82 -9.64 29.06
N LEU A 22 27.69 -10.32 28.79
CA LEU A 22 26.95 -11.06 29.81
C LEU A 22 27.78 -12.23 30.37
N ALA A 23 28.49 -12.96 29.51
CA ALA A 23 29.34 -14.06 29.93
C ALA A 23 30.51 -13.57 30.79
N ALA A 24 31.13 -12.43 30.43
CA ALA A 24 32.19 -11.81 31.22
C ALA A 24 31.70 -11.33 32.59
N ASP A 25 30.54 -10.66 32.67
CA ASP A 25 29.94 -10.22 33.94
C ASP A 25 29.62 -11.42 34.85
N VAL A 26 29.06 -12.49 34.28
CA VAL A 26 28.77 -13.73 35.01
C VAL A 26 30.05 -14.41 35.50
N ALA A 27 31.13 -14.42 34.71
CA ALA A 27 32.42 -14.96 35.13
C ALA A 27 33.05 -14.16 36.28
N GLU A 28 32.94 -12.83 36.26
CA GLU A 28 33.49 -11.95 37.30
C GLU A 28 32.68 -12.00 38.60
N ARG A 29 31.33 -12.02 38.49
CA ARG A 29 30.42 -11.72 39.61
C ARG A 29 29.52 -12.87 40.01
N GLY A 30 29.57 -13.99 39.29
CA GLY A 30 28.68 -15.11 39.48
C GLY A 30 27.24 -14.84 39.01
N LEU A 31 26.38 -15.86 39.16
CA LEU A 31 24.97 -15.75 38.81
C LEU A 31 24.19 -15.04 39.93
N ARG A 32 23.63 -13.85 39.65
CA ARG A 32 22.83 -13.08 40.63
C ARG A 32 21.36 -13.48 40.71
N GLU A 33 20.79 -13.92 39.60
CA GLU A 33 19.39 -14.37 39.53
C GLU A 33 19.37 -15.81 39.01
N PRO A 34 18.87 -16.77 39.80
CA PRO A 34 18.80 -18.17 39.41
C PRO A 34 18.06 -18.40 38.08
N VAL A 35 18.37 -19.52 37.45
CA VAL A 35 17.67 -20.03 36.25
C VAL A 35 16.40 -20.74 36.71
N VAL A 36 15.28 -20.42 36.08
CA VAL A 36 13.96 -20.94 36.48
C VAL A 36 13.65 -22.18 35.67
N LEU A 37 13.34 -23.29 36.35
CA LEU A 37 13.04 -24.59 35.73
C LEU A 37 11.56 -24.95 35.89
N LEU A 38 10.94 -25.47 34.84
CA LEU A 38 9.64 -26.13 34.88
C LEU A 38 9.81 -27.52 34.25
N ASP A 39 9.42 -28.57 34.99
CA ASP A 39 9.52 -29.97 34.56
C ASP A 39 10.91 -30.36 33.99
N GLY A 40 11.97 -29.85 34.62
CA GLY A 40 13.36 -30.09 34.21
C GLY A 40 13.82 -29.32 32.97
N GLN A 41 12.98 -28.43 32.44
CA GLN A 41 13.28 -27.55 31.31
C GLN A 41 13.46 -26.10 31.76
N ILE A 42 14.31 -25.34 31.09
CA ILE A 42 14.53 -23.92 31.41
C ILE A 42 13.33 -23.09 30.96
N LEU A 43 12.56 -22.57 31.93
CA LEU A 43 11.41 -21.69 31.71
C LEU A 43 11.84 -20.21 31.57
N ASP A 44 12.79 -19.75 32.39
CA ASP A 44 13.41 -18.41 32.27
C ASP A 44 14.91 -18.47 32.59
N GLY A 45 15.68 -17.55 32.00
CA GLY A 45 17.12 -17.46 32.25
C GLY A 45 18.01 -18.20 31.25
N ARG A 46 17.52 -18.54 30.04
CA ARG A 46 18.30 -19.22 28.99
C ARG A 46 19.66 -18.57 28.68
N ASN A 47 19.70 -17.22 28.58
CA ASN A 47 20.96 -16.50 28.35
C ASN A 47 21.87 -16.56 29.59
N ARG A 48 21.31 -16.49 30.80
CA ARG A 48 22.07 -16.65 32.05
C ARG A 48 22.67 -18.04 32.15
N TYR A 49 21.89 -19.08 31.87
CA TYR A 49 22.38 -20.46 31.81
C TYR A 49 23.53 -20.63 30.79
N ARG A 50 23.37 -20.11 29.57
CA ARG A 50 24.42 -20.13 28.54
C ARG A 50 25.68 -19.39 29.00
N ALA A 51 25.54 -18.20 29.59
CA ALA A 51 26.64 -17.41 30.13
C ALA A 51 27.36 -18.12 31.29
N SER A 52 26.61 -18.67 32.26
CA SER A 52 27.18 -19.42 33.39
C SER A 52 27.93 -20.67 32.95
N ARG A 53 27.48 -21.33 31.87
CA ARG A 53 28.23 -22.44 31.27
C ARG A 53 29.50 -21.98 30.58
N ALA A 54 29.44 -20.87 29.82
CA ALA A 54 30.63 -20.31 29.19
C ALA A 54 31.68 -19.84 30.22
N ALA A 55 31.21 -19.32 31.36
CA ALA A 55 32.03 -18.92 32.50
C ALA A 55 32.56 -20.08 33.36
N GLY A 56 32.18 -21.33 33.05
CA GLY A 56 32.61 -22.50 33.82
C GLY A 56 32.00 -22.60 35.24
N LEU A 57 30.91 -21.87 35.51
CA LEU A 57 30.18 -21.94 36.80
C LEU A 57 29.24 -23.14 36.87
N ILE A 58 28.80 -23.66 35.72
CA ILE A 58 27.90 -24.82 35.61
C ILE A 58 28.57 -25.85 34.69
N ASN A 59 29.27 -26.83 35.29
CA ASN A 59 30.15 -27.77 34.58
C ASN A 59 29.57 -29.20 34.56
N SER A 60 29.14 -29.65 33.38
CA SER A 60 28.73 -31.04 33.05
C SER A 60 27.40 -31.56 33.63
N GLU A 61 26.89 -32.62 33.01
CA GLU A 61 25.60 -33.27 33.30
C GLU A 61 25.51 -33.87 34.71
N ASP A 62 26.64 -34.02 35.40
CA ASP A 62 26.74 -34.60 36.74
C ASP A 62 26.76 -33.56 37.89
N SER A 63 26.82 -32.25 37.60
CA SER A 63 26.84 -31.18 38.63
C SER A 63 25.62 -30.24 38.62
N VAL A 64 24.69 -30.45 37.69
CA VAL A 64 23.44 -29.69 37.66
C VAL A 64 22.48 -30.34 38.64
N ASP A 65 22.70 -30.16 39.94
CA ASP A 65 21.66 -30.45 40.91
C ASP A 65 20.53 -29.42 40.69
N PRO A 66 19.35 -29.82 40.17
CA PRO A 66 18.23 -28.91 39.99
C PRO A 66 17.63 -28.45 41.33
N ALA A 67 18.19 -28.92 42.46
CA ALA A 67 17.96 -28.44 43.80
C ALA A 67 19.06 -27.47 44.31
N ASP A 68 20.14 -27.20 43.57
CA ASP A 68 21.10 -26.15 43.92
C ASP A 68 20.45 -24.78 43.74
N ALA A 69 19.90 -24.28 44.85
CA ALA A 69 19.19 -22.99 44.92
C ALA A 69 20.07 -21.79 44.53
N ARG A 70 21.40 -21.94 44.48
CA ARG A 70 22.30 -20.88 44.01
C ARG A 70 22.20 -20.68 42.50
N HIS A 71 21.86 -21.73 41.77
CA HIS A 71 21.84 -21.72 40.31
C HIS A 71 20.44 -21.91 39.71
N PHE A 72 19.57 -22.65 40.39
CA PHE A 72 18.25 -23.03 39.89
C PHE A 72 17.13 -22.81 40.90
N VAL A 73 15.97 -22.41 40.39
CA VAL A 73 14.71 -22.39 41.15
C VAL A 73 13.64 -23.11 40.35
N ARG A 74 12.77 -23.86 41.02
CA ARG A 74 11.66 -24.57 40.37
C ARG A 74 10.43 -23.68 40.32
N PHE A 75 9.85 -23.55 39.14
CA PHE A 75 8.52 -22.98 38.93
C PHE A 75 7.48 -24.05 39.23
N ILE A 76 6.58 -23.75 40.15
CA ILE A 76 5.50 -24.65 40.57
C ILE A 76 4.20 -24.01 40.13
N PRO A 77 3.50 -24.51 39.08
CA PRO A 77 2.30 -23.86 38.55
C PRO A 77 1.19 -23.63 39.59
N ALA A 78 1.08 -24.52 40.59
CA ALA A 78 0.11 -24.39 41.68
C ALA A 78 0.41 -23.22 42.63
N VAL A 79 1.65 -22.72 42.66
CA VAL A 79 2.12 -21.65 43.57
C VAL A 79 2.42 -20.38 42.79
N ASP A 80 3.15 -20.50 41.69
CA ASP A 80 3.68 -19.38 40.91
C ASP A 80 2.74 -18.93 39.77
N GLY A 81 1.66 -19.68 39.52
CA GLY A 81 0.63 -19.34 38.53
C GLY A 81 0.91 -19.87 37.12
N ASP A 82 0.42 -19.14 36.10
CA ASP A 82 0.55 -19.54 34.69
C ASP A 82 2.00 -19.40 34.18
N PRO A 83 2.65 -20.49 33.73
CA PRO A 83 4.01 -20.44 33.21
C PRO A 83 4.17 -19.53 31.98
N LEU A 84 3.18 -19.45 31.09
CA LEU A 84 3.28 -18.61 29.90
C LEU A 84 3.22 -17.13 30.27
N GLY A 85 2.22 -16.74 31.08
CA GLY A 85 2.10 -15.40 31.63
C GLY A 85 3.34 -14.97 32.40
N TYR A 86 3.97 -15.88 33.15
CA TYR A 86 5.24 -15.64 33.83
C TYR A 86 6.36 -15.28 32.85
N VAL A 87 6.57 -16.09 31.81
CA VAL A 87 7.62 -15.85 30.81
C VAL A 87 7.39 -14.54 30.06
N ILE A 88 6.15 -14.27 29.66
CA ILE A 88 5.76 -13.02 29.00
C ILE A 88 6.07 -11.83 29.91
N SER A 89 5.59 -11.82 31.15
CA SER A 89 5.80 -10.73 32.11
C SER A 89 7.29 -10.47 32.38
N LYS A 90 8.07 -11.53 32.67
CA LYS A 90 9.51 -11.43 32.94
C LYS A 90 10.29 -10.86 31.76
N ASN A 91 9.92 -11.20 30.54
CA ASN A 91 10.66 -10.77 29.35
C ASN A 91 10.15 -9.45 28.76
N MET A 92 8.85 -9.12 28.87
CA MET A 92 8.30 -7.84 28.39
C MET A 92 8.79 -6.64 29.18
N HIS A 93 8.86 -6.72 30.51
CA HIS A 93 9.28 -5.58 31.33
C HIS A 93 10.79 -5.39 31.36
N ARG A 94 11.57 -6.47 31.22
CA ARG A 94 13.04 -6.43 31.29
C ARG A 94 13.71 -6.27 29.92
N ARG A 95 13.02 -6.58 28.82
CA ARG A 95 13.49 -6.32 27.45
C ARG A 95 12.64 -5.19 26.87
N GLN A 96 13.26 -4.04 26.58
CA GLN A 96 12.62 -2.99 25.80
C GLN A 96 12.38 -3.50 24.36
N LEU A 97 11.28 -4.23 24.11
CA LEU A 97 10.97 -4.82 22.80
C LEU A 97 10.35 -3.79 21.85
N THR A 98 10.71 -3.84 20.58
CA THR A 98 10.03 -3.04 19.55
C THR A 98 8.65 -3.62 19.22
N ASP A 99 7.76 -2.80 18.67
CA ASP A 99 6.44 -3.24 18.20
C ASP A 99 6.55 -4.45 17.24
N ASP A 100 7.55 -4.44 16.37
CA ASP A 100 7.82 -5.52 15.42
C ASP A 100 8.25 -6.81 16.12
N GLN A 101 9.10 -6.74 17.16
CA GLN A 101 9.44 -7.91 17.96
C GLN A 101 8.21 -8.46 18.71
N ARG A 102 7.36 -7.58 19.26
CA ARG A 102 6.11 -7.99 19.94
C ARG A 102 5.14 -8.70 18.99
N ARG A 103 5.03 -8.22 17.74
CA ARG A 103 4.27 -8.90 16.67
C ARG A 103 4.84 -10.27 16.33
N MET A 104 6.17 -10.42 16.24
CA MET A 104 6.83 -11.71 15.99
C MET A 104 6.56 -12.71 17.11
N ILE A 105 6.67 -12.28 18.37
CA ILE A 105 6.40 -13.13 19.53
C ILE A 105 4.92 -13.55 19.56
N ALA A 106 3.99 -12.63 19.29
CA ALA A 106 2.57 -12.94 19.22
C ALA A 106 2.26 -13.95 18.12
N ALA A 107 2.88 -13.80 16.95
CA ALA A 107 2.70 -14.74 15.85
C ALA A 107 3.28 -16.13 16.15
N ARG A 108 4.41 -16.21 16.87
CA ARG A 108 4.95 -17.48 17.39
C ARG A 108 3.97 -18.13 18.36
N LEU A 109 3.40 -17.36 19.29
CA LEU A 109 2.43 -17.84 20.27
C LEU A 109 1.20 -18.47 19.62
N VAL A 110 0.65 -17.82 18.60
CA VAL A 110 -0.47 -18.35 17.80
C VAL A 110 -0.09 -19.62 17.05
N THR A 111 1.17 -19.77 16.63
CA THR A 111 1.62 -20.92 15.84
C THR A 111 1.89 -22.14 16.74
N MET A 112 2.32 -21.93 18.00
CA MET A 112 2.60 -22.99 18.96
C MET A 112 1.38 -23.83 19.36
N SER A 113 0.18 -23.26 19.28
CA SER A 113 -1.06 -23.97 19.61
C SER A 113 -1.48 -25.01 18.55
N LYS A 114 -0.77 -25.11 17.43
CA LYS A 114 -1.05 -26.08 16.34
C LYS A 114 -0.28 -27.40 16.45
N GLY A 115 0.12 -27.81 17.66
CA GLY A 115 0.52 -29.21 17.93
C GLY A 115 -0.70 -30.13 17.96
N ARG A 116 -0.57 -31.36 17.46
CA ARG A 116 -1.64 -32.38 17.26
C ARG A 116 -2.65 -32.42 18.43
N PRO A 117 -3.98 -32.39 18.18
CA PRO A 117 -4.97 -32.48 19.25
C PRO A 117 -4.99 -33.91 19.79
N ASP A 118 -4.62 -34.09 21.06
CA ASP A 118 -5.09 -35.24 21.81
C ASP A 118 -6.58 -35.05 22.08
N ALA A 119 -7.36 -36.13 21.93
CA ALA A 119 -8.80 -36.12 21.74
C ALA A 119 -9.64 -35.62 22.94
N ASN A 120 -9.06 -34.95 23.94
CA ASN A 120 -9.75 -34.53 25.17
C ASN A 120 -9.47 -33.10 25.65
N THR A 121 -8.86 -32.23 24.85
CA THR A 121 -8.65 -30.82 25.22
C THR A 121 -9.46 -29.88 24.32
N ALA A 122 -10.47 -29.22 24.89
CA ALA A 122 -11.28 -28.21 24.23
C ALA A 122 -10.38 -27.10 23.64
N ASN A 123 -10.33 -26.96 22.30
CA ASN A 123 -9.75 -25.85 21.51
C ASN A 123 -8.74 -24.94 22.25
N GLY A 124 -7.69 -25.52 22.85
CA GLY A 124 -6.83 -24.85 23.84
C GLY A 124 -5.79 -23.90 23.26
N GLY A 125 -6.00 -23.42 22.04
CA GLY A 125 -5.07 -22.54 21.35
C GLY A 125 -5.37 -21.07 21.61
N ILE A 126 -4.35 -20.30 21.96
CA ILE A 126 -4.46 -18.84 22.08
C ILE A 126 -4.85 -18.25 20.72
N SER A 127 -5.95 -17.49 20.70
CA SER A 127 -6.42 -16.81 19.49
C SER A 127 -5.46 -15.69 19.08
N ARG A 128 -5.55 -15.25 17.81
CA ARG A 128 -4.75 -14.11 17.32
C ARG A 128 -4.98 -12.84 18.13
N GLN A 129 -6.24 -12.56 18.45
CA GLN A 129 -6.63 -11.42 19.26
C GLN A 129 -6.04 -11.52 20.67
N GLN A 130 -6.16 -12.68 21.31
CA GLN A 130 -5.62 -12.91 22.65
C GLN A 130 -4.09 -12.75 22.69
N ALA A 131 -3.37 -13.30 21.70
CA ALA A 131 -1.92 -13.15 21.59
C ALA A 131 -1.49 -11.69 21.34
N ALA A 132 -2.25 -10.96 20.52
CA ALA A 132 -2.02 -9.55 20.25
C ALA A 132 -2.21 -8.71 21.51
N GLU A 133 -3.31 -8.92 22.25
CA GLU A 133 -3.62 -8.24 23.51
C GLU A 133 -2.55 -8.53 24.58
N GLN A 134 -2.17 -9.80 24.77
CA GLN A 134 -1.16 -10.19 25.77
C GLN A 134 0.23 -9.55 25.55
N LEU A 135 0.57 -9.22 24.31
CA LEU A 135 1.85 -8.60 23.94
C LEU A 135 1.70 -7.13 23.55
N SER A 136 0.51 -6.56 23.76
CA SER A 136 0.15 -5.19 23.39
C SER A 136 0.50 -4.85 21.93
N ALA A 137 0.33 -5.80 21.01
CA ALA A 137 0.57 -5.68 19.57
C ALA A 137 -0.75 -5.51 18.79
N ASP A 138 -0.69 -5.00 17.55
CA ASP A 138 -1.86 -4.93 16.67
C ASP A 138 -2.05 -6.23 15.87
N GLU A 139 -3.30 -6.69 15.74
CA GLU A 139 -3.65 -7.96 15.08
C GLU A 139 -3.16 -8.02 13.63
N ALA A 140 -3.26 -6.91 12.88
CA ALA A 140 -2.79 -6.84 11.49
C ALA A 140 -1.25 -7.02 11.38
N GLY A 141 -0.51 -6.52 12.37
CA GLY A 141 0.93 -6.74 12.52
C GLY A 141 1.26 -8.18 12.87
N VAL A 142 0.47 -8.82 13.74
CA VAL A 142 0.62 -10.24 14.09
C VAL A 142 0.39 -11.13 12.85
N GLU A 143 -0.60 -10.83 12.02
CA GLU A 143 -0.85 -11.60 10.79
C GLU A 143 0.30 -11.48 9.76
N ARG A 144 0.89 -10.29 9.64
CA ARG A 144 2.11 -10.10 8.83
C ARG A 144 3.29 -10.88 9.40
N ALA A 145 3.52 -10.82 10.71
CA ALA A 145 4.56 -11.58 11.37
C ALA A 145 4.37 -13.10 11.20
N ARG A 146 3.13 -13.58 11.21
CA ARG A 146 2.79 -14.97 10.91
C ARG A 146 3.17 -15.35 9.48
N THR A 147 2.97 -14.45 8.52
CA THR A 147 3.42 -14.65 7.14
C THR A 147 4.95 -14.76 7.07
N VAL A 148 5.66 -13.90 7.78
CA VAL A 148 7.14 -13.94 7.90
C VAL A 148 7.59 -15.29 8.45
N ILE A 149 7.08 -15.71 9.60
CA ILE A 149 7.47 -16.98 10.25
C ILE A 149 7.24 -18.19 9.35
N ASN A 150 6.15 -18.21 8.58
CA ASN A 150 5.77 -19.39 7.80
C ASN A 150 6.38 -19.45 6.39
N ARG A 151 6.80 -18.31 5.83
CA ARG A 151 7.22 -18.22 4.41
C ARG A 151 8.60 -17.61 4.18
N ALA A 152 9.12 -16.85 5.14
CA ALA A 152 10.43 -16.24 5.00
C ALA A 152 11.55 -17.25 5.32
N VAL A 153 12.68 -17.12 4.64
CA VAL A 153 13.90 -17.85 5.03
C VAL A 153 14.39 -17.42 6.42
N PRO A 154 15.09 -18.30 7.17
CA PRO A 154 15.48 -18.03 8.56
C PRO A 154 16.23 -16.71 8.78
N GLU A 155 17.06 -16.31 7.81
CA GLU A 155 17.86 -15.09 7.86
C GLU A 155 16.99 -13.82 7.82
N ILE A 156 15.83 -13.86 7.14
CA ILE A 156 14.86 -12.76 7.14
C ILE A 156 14.14 -12.68 8.49
N VAL A 157 13.78 -13.83 9.06
CA VAL A 157 13.17 -13.90 10.41
C VAL A 157 14.14 -13.30 11.44
N ALA A 158 15.41 -13.71 11.38
CA ALA A 158 16.47 -13.20 12.24
C ALA A 158 16.67 -11.69 12.05
N ALA A 159 16.63 -11.17 10.83
CA ALA A 159 16.75 -9.73 10.59
C ALA A 159 15.64 -8.90 11.27
N VAL A 160 14.44 -9.45 11.43
CA VAL A 160 13.37 -8.79 12.20
C VAL A 160 13.63 -8.87 13.70
N ASP A 161 14.01 -10.05 14.20
CA ASP A 161 14.34 -10.24 15.61
C ASP A 161 15.52 -9.35 16.04
N ASP A 162 16.50 -9.12 15.16
CA ASP A 162 17.67 -8.26 15.35
C ASP A 162 17.38 -6.77 15.16
N ARG A 163 16.13 -6.38 14.86
CA ARG A 163 15.71 -4.99 14.58
C ARG A 163 16.37 -4.37 13.34
N LYS A 164 16.93 -5.20 12.46
CA LYS A 164 17.49 -4.77 11.18
C LYS A 164 16.40 -4.55 10.13
N MET A 165 15.26 -5.24 10.27
CA MET A 165 14.13 -5.18 9.34
C MET A 165 12.79 -5.05 10.07
N SER A 166 11.84 -4.32 9.47
CA SER A 166 10.46 -4.29 9.98
C SER A 166 9.67 -5.53 9.57
N VAL A 167 8.66 -5.90 10.36
CA VAL A 167 7.72 -6.99 10.01
C VAL A 167 7.04 -6.73 8.65
N ARG A 168 6.76 -5.46 8.32
CA ARG A 168 6.15 -5.08 7.03
C ARG A 168 7.07 -5.43 5.86
N ALA A 169 8.34 -5.05 5.94
CA ALA A 169 9.31 -5.32 4.88
C ALA A 169 9.57 -6.83 4.75
N ALA A 170 9.74 -7.53 5.88
CA ALA A 170 9.93 -8.97 5.88
C ALA A 170 8.74 -9.71 5.24
N ALA A 171 7.51 -9.29 5.56
CA ALA A 171 6.31 -9.89 4.99
C ALA A 171 6.22 -9.68 3.47
N GLU A 172 6.69 -8.55 2.95
CA GLU A 172 6.77 -8.29 1.51
C GLU A 172 7.74 -9.25 0.83
N ILE A 173 8.95 -9.43 1.38
CA ILE A 173 9.94 -10.39 0.85
C ILE A 173 9.42 -11.83 0.96
N ALA A 174 8.73 -12.17 2.05
CA ALA A 174 8.16 -13.50 2.28
C ALA A 174 7.08 -13.90 1.25
N THR A 175 6.60 -12.96 0.41
CA THR A 175 5.73 -13.29 -0.73
C THR A 175 6.48 -13.78 -1.95
N LEU A 176 7.81 -13.59 -2.01
CA LEU A 176 8.66 -14.03 -3.10
C LEU A 176 9.03 -15.51 -2.98
N PRO A 177 9.28 -16.21 -4.09
CA PRO A 177 9.90 -17.53 -4.08
C PRO A 177 11.24 -17.54 -3.31
N VAL A 178 11.56 -18.65 -2.66
CA VAL A 178 12.79 -18.80 -1.85
C VAL A 178 14.08 -18.39 -2.58
N PRO A 179 14.30 -18.72 -3.87
CA PRO A 179 15.48 -18.24 -4.60
C PRO A 179 15.60 -16.71 -4.65
N GLU A 180 14.48 -16.02 -4.83
CA GLU A 180 14.43 -14.55 -4.87
C GLU A 180 14.64 -13.96 -3.47
N GLN A 181 14.09 -14.57 -2.41
CA GLN A 181 14.37 -14.14 -1.04
C GLN A 181 15.88 -14.18 -0.74
N LYS A 182 16.56 -15.25 -1.18
CA LYS A 182 18.02 -15.38 -1.04
C LYS A 182 18.78 -14.34 -1.87
N ALA A 183 18.31 -14.01 -3.07
CA ALA A 183 18.91 -12.94 -3.87
C ALA A 183 18.80 -11.58 -3.18
N VAL A 184 17.67 -11.28 -2.52
CA VAL A 184 17.50 -10.06 -1.72
C VAL A 184 18.52 -10.01 -0.57
N LEU A 185 18.71 -11.12 0.16
CA LEU A 185 19.71 -11.21 1.22
C LEU A 185 21.14 -11.04 0.70
N ALA A 186 21.48 -11.64 -0.45
CA ALA A 186 22.79 -11.48 -1.06
C ALA A 186 23.08 -10.01 -1.43
N ARG A 187 22.06 -9.29 -1.94
CA ARG A 187 22.16 -7.85 -2.20
C ARG A 187 22.37 -7.06 -0.90
N ILE A 188 21.65 -7.40 0.17
CA ILE A 188 21.84 -6.76 1.48
C ILE A 188 23.26 -6.99 2.02
N ALA A 189 23.77 -8.22 1.94
CA ALA A 189 25.12 -8.54 2.38
C ALA A 189 26.18 -7.71 1.65
N ALA A 190 26.00 -7.46 0.34
CA ALA A 190 26.90 -6.60 -0.44
C ALA A 190 26.93 -5.13 0.02
N HIS A 191 25.89 -4.66 0.71
CA HIS A 191 25.81 -3.31 1.28
C HIS A 191 26.10 -3.26 2.80
N GLY A 192 26.54 -4.39 3.38
CA GLY A 192 26.74 -4.57 4.81
C GLY A 192 25.44 -4.92 5.54
N GLU A 193 25.48 -5.83 6.52
CA GLU A 193 24.28 -6.35 7.21
C GLU A 193 23.70 -5.39 8.27
N THR A 194 23.57 -4.11 7.93
CA THR A 194 23.09 -3.04 8.80
C THR A 194 21.62 -2.71 8.52
N ALA A 195 20.88 -2.21 9.51
CA ALA A 195 19.49 -1.78 9.33
C ALA A 195 19.33 -0.75 8.18
N GLN A 196 20.35 0.06 7.90
CA GLN A 196 20.35 1.01 6.80
C GLN A 196 20.43 0.32 5.43
N ALA A 197 21.29 -0.69 5.29
CA ALA A 197 21.40 -1.48 4.06
C ALA A 197 20.10 -2.25 3.77
N PHE A 198 19.50 -2.86 4.80
CA PHE A 198 18.18 -3.48 4.69
C PHE A 198 17.13 -2.49 4.17
N ARG A 199 17.08 -1.27 4.71
CA ARG A 199 16.13 -0.24 4.23
C ARG A 199 16.42 0.19 2.79
N ALA A 200 17.67 0.37 2.42
CA ALA A 200 18.07 0.80 1.08
C ALA A 200 17.68 -0.24 0.03
N VAL A 201 18.05 -1.51 0.23
CA VAL A 201 17.73 -2.58 -0.73
C VAL A 201 16.21 -2.76 -0.88
N ILE A 202 15.45 -2.68 0.20
CA ILE A 202 13.98 -2.79 0.13
C ILE A 202 13.35 -1.60 -0.59
N LYS A 203 13.92 -0.39 -0.44
CA LYS A 203 13.49 0.76 -1.22
C LYS A 203 13.75 0.53 -2.71
N ASP A 204 14.95 0.11 -3.08
CA ASP A 204 15.31 -0.13 -4.47
C ASP A 204 14.41 -1.20 -5.12
N LEU A 205 14.13 -2.31 -4.43
CA LEU A 205 13.22 -3.35 -4.93
C LEU A 205 11.82 -2.80 -5.22
N ARG A 206 11.31 -1.88 -4.38
CA ARG A 206 10.02 -1.22 -4.59
C ARG A 206 10.08 -0.25 -5.77
N ASP A 207 11.18 0.49 -5.90
CA ASP A 207 11.41 1.42 -7.00
C ASP A 207 11.51 0.66 -8.34
N GLU A 208 12.26 -0.44 -8.39
CA GLU A 208 12.38 -1.36 -9.53
C GLU A 208 11.02 -1.94 -9.94
N LYS A 209 10.25 -2.48 -8.99
CA LYS A 209 8.90 -3.01 -9.24
C LYS A 209 7.94 -1.93 -9.74
N THR A 210 8.11 -0.70 -9.26
CA THR A 210 7.31 0.45 -9.73
C THR A 210 7.70 0.83 -11.15
N ALA A 211 9.00 0.86 -11.46
CA ALA A 211 9.51 1.11 -12.81
C ALA A 211 9.06 0.04 -13.82
N GLU A 212 9.08 -1.24 -13.44
CA GLU A 212 8.59 -2.34 -14.28
C GLU A 212 7.10 -2.18 -14.61
N LYS A 213 6.28 -1.84 -13.60
CA LYS A 213 4.85 -1.56 -13.82
C LYS A 213 4.63 -0.38 -14.75
N LYS A 214 5.42 0.68 -14.63
CA LYS A 214 5.39 1.86 -15.51
C LYS A 214 5.76 1.49 -16.95
N ALA A 215 6.86 0.75 -17.14
CA ALA A 215 7.30 0.27 -18.45
C ALA A 215 6.24 -0.62 -19.11
N ARG A 216 5.65 -1.56 -18.37
CA ARG A 216 4.57 -2.42 -18.86
C ARG A 216 3.33 -1.61 -19.27
N ARG A 217 2.99 -0.57 -18.50
CA ARG A 217 1.90 0.36 -18.84
C ARG A 217 2.20 1.13 -20.13
N ALA A 218 3.41 1.66 -20.27
CA ALA A 218 3.83 2.39 -21.46
C ALA A 218 3.80 1.51 -22.71
N GLY A 219 4.28 0.26 -22.61
CA GLY A 219 4.21 -0.72 -23.69
C GLY A 219 2.76 -0.99 -24.14
N ARG A 220 1.83 -1.22 -23.19
CA ARG A 220 0.40 -1.40 -23.49
C ARG A 220 -0.21 -0.18 -24.20
N GLU A 221 0.13 1.03 -23.76
CA GLU A 221 -0.38 2.26 -24.36
C GLU A 221 0.15 2.46 -25.78
N ALA A 222 1.44 2.20 -26.02
CA ALA A 222 2.04 2.23 -27.35
C ALA A 222 1.45 1.18 -28.30
N ASP A 223 1.26 -0.06 -27.84
CA ASP A 223 0.62 -1.12 -28.61
C ASP A 223 -0.82 -0.77 -29.00
N LEU A 224 -1.56 -0.15 -28.09
CA LEU A 224 -2.90 0.36 -28.38
C LEU A 224 -2.85 1.49 -29.42
N ALA A 225 -1.89 2.40 -29.33
CA ALA A 225 -1.72 3.47 -30.31
C ALA A 225 -1.49 2.92 -31.72
N VAL A 226 -0.63 1.90 -31.87
CA VAL A 226 -0.37 1.24 -33.16
C VAL A 226 -1.65 0.62 -33.71
N LYS A 227 -2.37 -0.15 -32.87
CA LYS A 227 -3.64 -0.79 -33.27
C LYS A 227 -4.71 0.21 -33.68
N GLN A 228 -4.83 1.32 -32.95
CA GLN A 228 -5.84 2.35 -33.21
C GLN A 228 -5.54 3.14 -34.49
N ARG A 229 -4.28 3.46 -34.75
CA ARG A 229 -3.87 4.12 -36.02
C ARG A 229 -4.07 3.24 -37.25
N ALA A 230 -4.00 1.92 -37.10
CA ALA A 230 -4.22 0.97 -38.19
C ALA A 230 -5.70 0.77 -38.57
N LEU A 231 -6.65 1.39 -37.85
CA LEU A 231 -8.08 1.25 -38.14
C LEU A 231 -8.47 2.03 -39.41
N PRO A 232 -9.29 1.44 -40.31
CA PRO A 232 -9.67 2.07 -41.57
C PRO A 232 -10.48 3.36 -41.38
N ASP A 233 -11.29 3.44 -40.30
CA ASP A 233 -12.14 4.61 -40.00
C ASP A 233 -11.54 5.54 -38.92
N ARG A 234 -10.23 5.43 -38.62
CA ARG A 234 -9.49 6.21 -37.60
C ARG A 234 -10.28 6.45 -36.30
N ARG A 235 -10.16 5.54 -35.34
CA ARG A 235 -10.82 5.67 -34.02
C ARG A 235 -9.89 6.24 -32.96
N TYR A 236 -10.46 6.98 -32.02
CA TYR A 236 -9.73 7.70 -30.98
C TYR A 236 -9.61 6.88 -29.69
N GLY A 237 -8.38 6.78 -29.17
CA GLY A 237 -8.11 6.25 -27.84
C GLY A 237 -8.39 7.25 -26.73
N VAL A 238 -8.33 8.55 -27.05
CA VAL A 238 -8.58 9.65 -26.13
C VAL A 238 -9.61 10.60 -26.74
N ILE A 239 -10.69 10.86 -26.01
CA ILE A 239 -11.69 11.87 -26.38
C ILE A 239 -11.71 12.93 -25.28
N TYR A 240 -11.49 14.19 -25.65
CA TYR A 240 -11.64 15.33 -24.75
C TYR A 240 -12.82 16.17 -25.22
N ALA A 241 -13.80 16.42 -24.36
CA ALA A 241 -15.08 17.02 -24.78
C ALA A 241 -15.53 18.11 -23.83
N ASP A 242 -15.95 19.25 -24.41
CA ASP A 242 -16.59 20.36 -23.71
C ASP A 242 -17.93 20.71 -24.38
N PRO A 243 -18.98 19.87 -24.22
CA PRO A 243 -20.25 20.11 -24.90
C PRO A 243 -20.84 21.47 -24.54
N GLU A 244 -21.57 22.04 -25.48
CA GLU A 244 -22.29 23.30 -25.30
C GLU A 244 -23.56 23.08 -24.46
N TRP A 245 -23.35 22.86 -23.16
CA TRP A 245 -24.40 22.53 -22.21
C TRP A 245 -25.48 23.62 -22.16
N PRO A 246 -26.77 23.24 -22.24
CA PRO A 246 -27.85 24.19 -22.04
C PRO A 246 -27.96 24.54 -20.56
N PHE A 247 -28.42 25.74 -20.25
CA PHE A 247 -28.72 26.13 -18.87
C PHE A 247 -30.03 26.91 -18.82
N GLU A 248 -31.00 26.36 -18.10
CA GLU A 248 -32.30 27.00 -17.88
C GLU A 248 -32.27 27.76 -16.53
N PRO A 249 -32.40 29.10 -16.53
CA PRO A 249 -32.49 29.86 -15.29
C PRO A 249 -33.84 29.64 -14.61
N TYR A 250 -33.93 29.83 -13.28
CA TYR A 250 -35.21 29.73 -12.56
C TYR A 250 -36.28 30.72 -13.04
N SER A 251 -35.86 31.88 -13.53
CA SER A 251 -36.74 32.86 -14.18
C SER A 251 -36.12 33.27 -15.51
N ARG A 252 -36.89 33.10 -16.58
CA ARG A 252 -36.52 33.58 -17.91
C ARG A 252 -36.65 35.10 -18.03
N GLU A 253 -37.43 35.75 -17.17
CA GLU A 253 -37.57 37.21 -17.19
C GLU A 253 -36.32 37.90 -16.63
N THR A 254 -35.76 37.37 -15.53
CA THR A 254 -34.69 38.05 -14.77
C THR A 254 -33.35 37.31 -14.75
N GLY A 255 -33.26 36.11 -15.33
CA GLY A 255 -32.06 35.26 -15.26
C GLY A 255 -31.42 34.94 -16.60
N MET A 256 -31.96 35.44 -17.71
CA MET A 256 -31.43 35.16 -19.05
C MET A 256 -30.08 35.83 -19.31
N ASP A 257 -29.71 36.88 -18.58
CA ASP A 257 -28.37 37.49 -18.60
C ASP A 257 -27.24 36.49 -18.33
N ARG A 258 -27.53 35.42 -17.59
CA ARG A 258 -26.59 34.36 -17.19
C ARG A 258 -26.62 33.14 -18.10
N ALA A 259 -27.47 33.13 -19.14
CA ALA A 259 -27.62 32.00 -20.03
C ALA A 259 -26.41 31.88 -20.98
N PRO A 260 -25.85 30.67 -21.17
CA PRO A 260 -24.75 30.43 -22.11
C PRO A 260 -25.15 30.77 -23.55
N ASP A 261 -26.43 30.66 -23.91
CA ASP A 261 -27.00 30.99 -25.21
C ASP A 261 -26.76 32.44 -25.67
N ASN A 262 -26.44 33.34 -24.74
CA ASN A 262 -26.04 34.71 -25.08
C ASN A 262 -24.65 34.80 -25.73
N HIS A 263 -23.84 33.74 -25.63
CA HIS A 263 -22.46 33.69 -26.12
C HIS A 263 -22.32 32.76 -27.32
N TYR A 264 -23.02 31.63 -27.33
CA TYR A 264 -23.00 30.64 -28.42
C TYR A 264 -24.28 29.78 -28.37
N PRO A 265 -24.78 29.23 -29.50
CA PRO A 265 -25.92 28.33 -29.49
C PRO A 265 -25.67 27.10 -28.63
N THR A 266 -26.62 26.73 -27.76
CA THR A 266 -26.56 25.48 -27.00
C THR A 266 -27.43 24.38 -27.61
N SER A 267 -27.11 23.12 -27.29
CA SER A 267 -27.90 21.95 -27.70
C SER A 267 -28.67 21.39 -26.52
N SER A 268 -29.84 20.78 -26.76
CA SER A 268 -30.52 20.05 -25.68
C SER A 268 -29.66 18.87 -25.21
N VAL A 269 -29.83 18.45 -23.95
CA VAL A 269 -29.10 17.28 -23.43
C VAL A 269 -29.38 16.03 -24.26
N ASN A 270 -30.61 15.87 -24.78
CA ASN A 270 -30.96 14.73 -25.63
C ASN A 270 -30.21 14.76 -26.98
N ASP A 271 -30.03 15.94 -27.59
CA ASP A 271 -29.27 16.05 -28.84
C ASP A 271 -27.78 15.75 -28.62
N ILE A 272 -27.22 16.20 -27.48
CA ILE A 272 -25.84 15.87 -27.09
C ILE A 272 -25.70 14.35 -26.91
N VAL A 273 -26.65 13.71 -26.21
CA VAL A 273 -26.69 12.25 -26.01
C VAL A 273 -26.68 11.50 -27.34
N LEU A 274 -27.42 11.98 -28.35
CA LEU A 274 -27.58 11.31 -29.65
C LEU A 274 -26.36 11.45 -30.58
N ARG A 275 -25.35 12.25 -30.22
CA ARG A 275 -24.13 12.38 -31.03
C ARG A 275 -23.43 11.04 -31.18
N PRO A 276 -22.92 10.70 -32.38
CA PRO A 276 -22.28 9.41 -32.65
C PRO A 276 -20.84 9.32 -32.09
N VAL A 277 -20.56 9.92 -30.93
CA VAL A 277 -19.22 9.90 -30.30
C VAL A 277 -18.76 8.46 -30.04
N GLY A 278 -19.72 7.57 -29.72
CA GLY A 278 -19.42 6.16 -29.54
C GLY A 278 -18.88 5.47 -30.79
N ASN A 279 -19.16 5.98 -31.99
CA ASN A 279 -18.72 5.41 -33.27
C ASN A 279 -17.26 5.75 -33.57
N ILE A 280 -16.80 6.92 -33.15
CA ILE A 280 -15.41 7.37 -33.34
C ILE A 280 -14.48 6.91 -32.19
N ALA A 281 -15.03 6.43 -31.08
CA ALA A 281 -14.26 5.89 -29.96
C ALA A 281 -13.68 4.49 -30.28
N ALA A 282 -12.40 4.30 -29.99
CA ALA A 282 -11.75 2.99 -30.03
C ALA A 282 -12.35 2.05 -28.98
N LYS A 283 -12.16 0.73 -29.16
CA LYS A 283 -12.64 -0.29 -28.21
C LYS A 283 -12.11 -0.05 -26.79
N ASP A 284 -10.81 0.20 -26.68
CA ASP A 284 -10.13 0.54 -25.43
C ASP A 284 -9.79 2.04 -25.48
N SER A 285 -10.60 2.86 -24.80
CA SER A 285 -10.52 4.32 -24.89
C SER A 285 -10.93 5.01 -23.60
N VAL A 286 -10.52 6.27 -23.46
CA VAL A 286 -10.85 7.15 -22.33
C VAL A 286 -11.55 8.40 -22.84
N ILE A 287 -12.51 8.88 -22.07
CA ILE A 287 -13.14 10.18 -22.28
C ILE A 287 -12.88 11.10 -21.09
N PHE A 288 -12.50 12.33 -21.39
CA PHE A 288 -12.42 13.46 -20.48
C PHE A 288 -13.54 14.43 -20.85
N LEU A 289 -14.58 14.51 -20.01
CA LEU A 289 -15.81 15.24 -20.31
C LEU A 289 -16.02 16.37 -19.30
N TRP A 290 -15.97 17.62 -19.77
CA TRP A 290 -16.28 18.77 -18.93
C TRP A 290 -17.75 18.77 -18.52
N ALA A 291 -17.98 19.10 -17.26
CA ALA A 291 -19.30 19.30 -16.69
C ALA A 291 -19.31 20.52 -15.77
N THR A 292 -20.40 21.28 -15.83
CA THR A 292 -20.69 22.28 -14.80
C THR A 292 -21.19 21.59 -13.53
N ALA A 293 -21.07 22.26 -12.38
CA ALA A 293 -21.54 21.71 -11.10
C ALA A 293 -23.04 21.31 -11.12
N ALA A 294 -23.88 22.08 -11.81
CA ALA A 294 -25.30 21.77 -11.98
C ALA A 294 -25.56 20.67 -13.03
N GLY A 295 -24.66 20.53 -14.02
CA GLY A 295 -24.81 19.64 -15.17
C GLY A 295 -24.33 18.21 -14.97
N VAL A 296 -23.83 17.83 -13.78
CA VAL A 296 -23.20 16.51 -13.55
C VAL A 296 -24.11 15.34 -13.95
N LYS A 297 -25.39 15.38 -13.61
CA LYS A 297 -26.35 14.31 -13.98
C LYS A 297 -26.48 14.16 -15.50
N ALA A 298 -26.53 15.27 -16.23
CA ALA A 298 -26.61 15.27 -17.68
C ALA A 298 -25.31 14.74 -18.30
N ALA A 299 -24.16 15.18 -17.80
CA ALA A 299 -22.86 14.73 -18.29
C ALA A 299 -22.63 13.23 -18.07
N LEU A 300 -23.04 12.68 -16.92
CA LEU A 300 -22.98 11.23 -16.67
C LEU A 300 -23.88 10.44 -17.64
N ARG A 301 -25.09 10.93 -17.92
CA ARG A 301 -25.99 10.33 -18.91
C ARG A 301 -25.39 10.35 -20.32
N VAL A 302 -24.79 11.46 -20.72
CA VAL A 302 -24.08 11.60 -22.01
C VAL A 302 -22.93 10.60 -22.10
N MET A 303 -22.08 10.55 -21.06
CA MET A 303 -20.95 9.62 -21.00
C MET A 303 -21.39 8.16 -21.16
N GLU A 304 -22.46 7.76 -20.46
CA GLU A 304 -23.02 6.41 -20.55
C GLU A 304 -23.55 6.07 -21.95
N HIS A 305 -24.32 6.97 -22.57
CA HIS A 305 -24.87 6.76 -23.92
C HIS A 305 -23.78 6.76 -25.00
N TRP A 306 -22.72 7.54 -24.80
CA TRP A 306 -21.52 7.46 -25.64
C TRP A 306 -20.70 6.21 -25.36
N GLY A 307 -21.14 5.29 -24.48
CA GLY A 307 -20.54 3.99 -24.25
C GLY A 307 -19.29 4.03 -23.38
N PHE A 308 -19.22 4.96 -22.43
CA PHE A 308 -18.15 5.07 -21.45
C PHE A 308 -18.71 4.89 -20.02
N THR A 309 -17.95 4.19 -19.17
CA THR A 309 -18.26 4.05 -17.75
C THR A 309 -17.47 5.08 -16.96
N TYR A 310 -18.17 5.91 -16.18
CA TYR A 310 -17.53 6.86 -15.26
C TYR A 310 -16.61 6.16 -14.25
N LYS A 311 -15.45 6.78 -13.97
CA LYS A 311 -14.45 6.28 -13.00
C LYS A 311 -14.12 7.27 -11.91
N THR A 312 -13.79 8.51 -12.28
CA THR A 312 -13.33 9.56 -11.37
C THR A 312 -13.46 10.93 -12.04
N HIS A 313 -13.03 12.02 -11.41
CA HIS A 313 -12.97 13.34 -12.02
C HIS A 313 -11.82 14.18 -11.47
N PHE A 314 -11.45 15.21 -12.22
CA PHE A 314 -10.63 16.33 -11.75
C PHE A 314 -11.51 17.54 -11.44
N ILE A 315 -11.03 18.40 -10.55
CA ILE A 315 -11.63 19.67 -10.19
C ILE A 315 -10.72 20.78 -10.70
N TRP A 316 -11.26 21.65 -11.55
CA TRP A 316 -10.64 22.93 -11.83
C TRP A 316 -11.04 23.92 -10.74
N LEU A 317 -10.11 24.26 -9.84
CA LEU A 317 -10.31 25.31 -8.85
C LEU A 317 -10.00 26.67 -9.49
N LYS A 318 -11.03 27.52 -9.57
CA LYS A 318 -10.97 28.84 -10.20
C LYS A 318 -10.38 29.87 -9.24
N ASP A 319 -9.63 30.82 -9.80
CA ASP A 319 -9.07 31.98 -9.09
C ASP A 319 -10.13 32.99 -8.62
N ARG A 320 -11.32 32.95 -9.22
CA ARG A 320 -12.47 33.79 -8.85
C ARG A 320 -13.77 33.01 -8.68
N THR A 321 -14.65 33.55 -7.85
CA THR A 321 -15.95 32.98 -7.52
C THR A 321 -17.01 33.38 -8.54
N GLY A 322 -17.56 32.40 -9.26
CA GLY A 322 -18.64 32.55 -10.23
C GLY A 322 -20.04 32.58 -9.60
N THR A 323 -21.06 32.44 -10.44
CA THR A 323 -22.48 32.41 -10.06
C THR A 323 -22.89 31.09 -9.41
N GLY A 324 -24.09 31.02 -8.84
CA GLY A 324 -24.69 29.79 -8.34
C GLY A 324 -25.86 30.05 -7.38
N TYR A 325 -26.83 29.15 -7.35
CA TYR A 325 -28.08 29.34 -6.60
C TYR A 325 -27.97 28.91 -5.13
N TRP A 326 -27.44 27.71 -4.87
CA TRP A 326 -27.30 27.16 -3.51
C TRP A 326 -25.95 27.51 -2.88
N ASN A 327 -24.92 27.57 -3.71
CA ASN A 327 -23.55 27.93 -3.37
C ASN A 327 -22.93 28.64 -4.57
N ARG A 328 -22.00 29.55 -4.31
CA ARG A 328 -21.28 30.25 -5.38
C ARG A 328 -20.23 29.34 -5.99
N ASN A 329 -20.29 29.09 -7.30
CA ASN A 329 -19.39 28.14 -7.95
C ASN A 329 -17.97 28.72 -8.06
N LYS A 330 -17.01 28.06 -7.42
CA LYS A 330 -15.57 28.35 -7.56
C LYS A 330 -14.81 27.23 -8.29
N HIS A 331 -15.52 26.31 -8.93
CA HIS A 331 -14.90 25.20 -9.65
C HIS A 331 -15.72 24.71 -10.84
N GLU A 332 -15.08 23.93 -11.69
CA GLU A 332 -15.69 23.08 -12.72
C GLU A 332 -15.12 21.66 -12.65
N LEU A 333 -15.80 20.70 -13.27
CA LEU A 333 -15.47 19.29 -13.18
C LEU A 333 -15.03 18.77 -14.55
N LEU A 334 -13.91 18.04 -14.58
CA LEU A 334 -13.52 17.24 -15.73
C LEU A 334 -13.71 15.76 -15.39
N LEU A 335 -14.81 15.19 -15.86
CA LEU A 335 -15.15 13.79 -15.60
C LEU A 335 -14.27 12.86 -16.42
N VAL A 336 -13.86 11.73 -15.85
CA VAL A 336 -13.07 10.69 -16.50
C VAL A 336 -13.90 9.42 -16.62
N GLY A 337 -14.16 9.02 -17.87
CA GLY A 337 -14.84 7.77 -18.20
C GLY A 337 -13.94 6.85 -19.05
N THR A 338 -14.16 5.55 -18.96
CA THR A 338 -13.39 4.57 -19.76
C THR A 338 -14.30 3.59 -20.48
N ARG A 339 -13.82 3.11 -21.62
CA ARG A 339 -14.39 2.01 -22.39
C ARG A 339 -13.31 0.94 -22.58
N GLY A 340 -13.70 -0.33 -22.48
CA GLY A 340 -12.76 -1.45 -22.65
C GLY A 340 -11.68 -1.50 -21.56
N ASP A 341 -10.49 -1.97 -21.93
CA ASP A 341 -9.33 -2.16 -21.05
C ASP A 341 -8.19 -1.18 -21.39
N ILE A 342 -8.49 0.11 -21.29
CA ILE A 342 -7.49 1.17 -21.40
C ILE A 342 -6.65 1.28 -20.10
N PRO A 343 -5.30 1.37 -20.19
CA PRO A 343 -4.48 1.49 -18.99
C PRO A 343 -4.61 2.87 -18.33
N ALA A 344 -5.02 2.87 -17.05
CA ALA A 344 -4.91 4.05 -16.19
C ALA A 344 -3.45 4.56 -16.08
N PRO A 345 -3.23 5.82 -15.68
CA PRO A 345 -1.88 6.34 -15.40
C PRO A 345 -1.18 5.51 -14.33
N ALA A 346 0.13 5.34 -14.47
CA ALA A 346 0.89 4.50 -13.54
C ALA A 346 0.95 5.13 -12.14
N MET A 347 1.09 4.29 -11.11
CA MET A 347 1.22 4.75 -9.74
C MET A 347 2.39 5.72 -9.59
N GLY A 348 2.12 6.89 -8.99
CA GLY A 348 3.09 7.97 -8.81
C GLY A 348 3.21 8.92 -10.00
N GLU A 349 2.50 8.67 -11.11
CA GLU A 349 2.36 9.61 -12.24
C GLU A 349 1.00 10.29 -12.26
N GLN A 350 0.08 9.88 -11.38
CA GLN A 350 -1.22 10.55 -11.26
C GLN A 350 -1.04 11.99 -10.78
N TRP A 351 -1.64 12.91 -11.52
CA TRP A 351 -1.78 14.31 -11.13
C TRP A 351 -2.76 14.45 -9.96
N PRO A 352 -2.59 15.49 -9.10
CA PRO A 352 -3.57 15.82 -8.07
C PRO A 352 -4.97 16.01 -8.66
N SER A 353 -5.99 15.53 -7.95
CA SER A 353 -7.39 15.63 -8.38
C SER A 353 -7.93 17.06 -8.41
N VAL A 354 -7.26 18.02 -7.75
CA VAL A 354 -7.61 19.45 -7.76
C VAL A 354 -6.48 20.21 -8.44
N ILE A 355 -6.82 21.01 -9.45
CA ILE A 355 -5.88 21.81 -10.23
C ILE A 355 -6.34 23.27 -10.17
N GLU A 356 -5.49 24.13 -9.62
CA GLU A 356 -5.69 25.57 -9.63
C GLU A 356 -5.23 26.15 -10.97
N ALA A 357 -6.11 26.90 -11.63
CA ALA A 357 -5.78 27.59 -12.87
C ALA A 357 -6.63 28.86 -13.04
N PRO A 358 -6.07 29.93 -13.63
CA PRO A 358 -6.80 31.19 -13.79
C PRO A 358 -7.97 31.05 -14.77
N VAL A 359 -9.06 31.78 -14.53
CA VAL A 359 -10.19 31.82 -15.45
C VAL A 359 -9.90 32.76 -16.62
N GLY A 360 -9.80 32.21 -17.82
CA GLY A 360 -9.61 32.96 -19.07
C GLY A 360 -10.89 33.57 -19.65
N ALA A 361 -10.98 33.58 -20.99
CA ALA A 361 -12.17 34.00 -21.72
C ALA A 361 -13.40 33.15 -21.36
N HIS A 362 -14.61 33.62 -21.70
CA HIS A 362 -15.84 32.94 -21.33
C HIS A 362 -15.85 31.47 -21.81
N SER A 363 -16.18 30.56 -20.90
CA SER A 363 -16.14 29.10 -21.10
C SER A 363 -14.76 28.52 -21.47
N ALA A 364 -13.69 29.31 -21.59
CA ALA A 364 -12.35 28.81 -21.98
C ALA A 364 -11.75 27.91 -20.89
N LYS A 365 -11.47 26.66 -21.26
CA LYS A 365 -10.90 25.65 -20.37
C LYS A 365 -9.36 25.81 -20.32
N PRO A 366 -8.73 25.70 -19.14
CA PRO A 366 -7.28 25.87 -19.01
C PRO A 366 -6.46 24.84 -19.80
N GLU A 367 -5.35 25.27 -20.40
CA GLU A 367 -4.43 24.39 -21.18
C GLU A 367 -3.89 23.21 -20.36
N ILE A 368 -3.63 23.43 -19.06
CA ILE A 368 -3.06 22.42 -18.16
C ILE A 368 -3.85 21.09 -18.13
N PHE A 369 -5.14 21.11 -18.46
CA PHE A 369 -5.93 19.88 -18.56
C PHE A 369 -5.63 19.09 -19.84
N ALA A 370 -5.35 19.75 -20.96
CA ALA A 370 -4.89 19.07 -22.17
C ALA A 370 -3.46 18.52 -21.98
N GLU A 371 -2.57 19.30 -21.35
CA GLU A 371 -1.21 18.85 -20.96
C GLU A 371 -1.25 17.60 -20.07
N LEU A 372 -2.16 17.57 -19.08
CA LEU A 372 -2.40 16.40 -18.24
C LEU A 372 -2.81 15.19 -19.06
N ILE A 373 -3.72 15.36 -20.02
CA ILE A 373 -4.21 14.27 -20.87
C ILE A 373 -3.09 13.75 -21.79
N GLU A 374 -2.25 14.64 -22.32
CA GLU A 374 -1.07 14.30 -23.11
C GLU A 374 -0.02 13.54 -22.29
N ALA A 375 0.25 13.99 -21.07
CA ALA A 375 1.16 13.30 -20.15
C ALA A 375 0.66 11.89 -19.82
N TYR A 376 -0.65 11.71 -19.67
CA TYR A 376 -1.23 10.39 -19.47
C TYR A 376 -1.16 9.52 -20.73
N TYR A 377 -1.50 10.03 -21.90
CA TYR A 377 -1.63 9.22 -23.12
C TYR A 377 -0.82 9.81 -24.28
N PRO A 378 0.52 9.78 -24.23
CA PRO A 378 1.35 10.48 -25.20
C PRO A 378 1.14 9.96 -26.63
N ASN A 379 0.90 8.66 -26.82
CA ASN A 379 0.89 8.05 -28.14
C ASN A 379 -0.50 7.83 -28.73
N LEU A 380 -1.55 7.64 -27.91
CA LEU A 380 -2.89 7.37 -28.42
C LEU A 380 -3.40 8.50 -29.34
N PRO A 381 -4.09 8.18 -30.46
CA PRO A 381 -4.85 9.15 -31.25
C PRO A 381 -5.89 9.87 -30.39
N LYS A 382 -5.94 11.20 -30.53
CA LYS A 382 -6.76 12.08 -29.69
C LYS A 382 -7.65 12.98 -30.52
N ILE A 383 -8.83 13.28 -30.00
CA ILE A 383 -9.73 14.30 -30.56
C ILE A 383 -10.26 15.21 -29.46
N GLU A 384 -10.33 16.50 -29.75
CA GLU A 384 -11.05 17.49 -28.94
C GLU A 384 -12.40 17.83 -29.61
N LEU A 385 -13.49 17.54 -28.91
CA LEU A 385 -14.85 17.88 -29.31
C LEU A 385 -15.25 19.22 -28.71
N ASN A 386 -15.93 20.04 -29.52
CA ASN A 386 -16.22 21.45 -29.24
C ASN A 386 -14.94 22.29 -29.07
N ALA A 387 -13.90 21.94 -29.84
CA ALA A 387 -12.63 22.66 -29.84
C ALA A 387 -12.79 24.10 -30.36
N ARG A 388 -12.02 25.02 -29.79
CA ARG A 388 -11.89 26.42 -30.28
C ARG A 388 -10.51 26.75 -30.84
N ARG A 389 -9.60 25.78 -30.79
CA ARG A 389 -8.22 25.91 -31.29
C ARG A 389 -7.65 24.55 -31.64
N ALA A 390 -6.68 24.54 -32.53
CA ALA A 390 -5.90 23.34 -32.85
C ALA A 390 -4.83 23.11 -31.78
N ARG A 391 -4.52 21.83 -31.53
CA ARG A 391 -3.38 21.41 -30.71
C ARG A 391 -2.55 20.38 -31.48
N PRO A 392 -1.21 20.45 -31.46
CA PRO A 392 -0.37 19.46 -32.11
C PRO A 392 -0.71 18.04 -31.65
N GLY A 393 -0.97 17.14 -32.59
CA GLY A 393 -1.30 15.73 -32.28
C GLY A 393 -2.76 15.46 -31.88
N TRP A 394 -3.62 16.48 -31.91
CA TRP A 394 -5.07 16.34 -31.69
C TRP A 394 -5.84 16.64 -32.97
N ASP A 395 -6.81 15.78 -33.29
CA ASP A 395 -7.86 16.16 -34.22
C ASP A 395 -8.87 17.06 -33.49
N VAL A 396 -9.57 17.91 -34.24
CA VAL A 396 -10.55 18.86 -33.69
C VAL A 396 -11.89 18.72 -34.37
N TRP A 397 -12.96 18.92 -33.60
CA TRP A 397 -14.33 18.96 -34.11
C TRP A 397 -15.15 19.96 -33.31
N GLY A 398 -16.06 20.68 -33.95
CA GLY A 398 -16.95 21.64 -33.30
C GLY A 398 -17.32 22.80 -34.21
N LEU A 399 -18.30 23.60 -33.79
CA LEU A 399 -18.77 24.78 -34.54
C LEU A 399 -17.66 25.82 -34.74
N GLU A 400 -16.82 26.01 -33.73
CA GLU A 400 -15.70 26.97 -33.72
C GLU A 400 -14.33 26.28 -33.92
N ALA A 401 -14.33 25.01 -34.33
CA ALA A 401 -13.08 24.31 -34.56
C ALA A 401 -12.37 24.91 -35.78
N PRO A 402 -11.05 25.14 -35.71
CA PRO A 402 -10.32 25.63 -36.88
C PRO A 402 -10.40 24.62 -38.02
N GLU A 403 -10.42 25.11 -39.25
CA GLU A 403 -10.33 24.25 -40.44
C GLU A 403 -9.08 23.36 -40.32
N ALA A 404 -9.24 22.08 -40.66
CA ALA A 404 -8.12 21.15 -40.67
C ALA A 404 -7.04 21.72 -41.60
N ALA A 405 -5.80 21.86 -41.09
CA ALA A 405 -4.67 22.17 -41.95
C ALA A 405 -4.58 21.08 -43.02
N ALA A 406 -4.80 21.46 -44.29
CA ALA A 406 -4.83 20.58 -45.45
C ALA A 406 -3.51 19.83 -45.66
#